data_AF-F9EE04-F1
#
_entry.id   AF-F9EE04-F1
#
_cell.length_a   1.000
_cell.length_b   1.000
_cell.length_c   1.000
_cell.angle_alpha   90.00
_cell.angle_beta   90.00
_cell.angle_gamma   90.00
#
_symmetry.space_group_name_H-M   'P 1'
#
loop_
_entity.id
_entity.type
_entity.pdbx_description
1 polymer ?
#
loop_
_entity_poly.entity_id
_entity_poly.type
_entity_poly.pdbx_seq_one_letter_code
_entity_poly.pdbx_strand_id
1 'polypeptide(L)'
;STRERLSSAVSDLQAAIASISSDLTDAERLSDQVPEASLAPLVADAKAAITEGRAACGADATGDPLAALDHLTRAEAAIDDALAPARAEEENDSRARASLEARLTRLGSQVDSVTSYITTHRGAVGPSARTALSEAARHASAAFALRDSDPSAALTEVAAGEPLAAQAQTQAQADVQRGPGSWNSSPGGGAGGINLGSLLLGGLLLGGGSNHGDYGGWGGHSHGGFFDGGGFDGGGGFFDGGGFDGGGGFDGGGGFDGGGGSF
;
A
#
# COMPACT_ATOMS: atom_id res chain seq x y z
N SER A 1 -46.12 -8.48 -26.48
CA SER A 1 -46.28 -9.20 -27.77
C SER A 1 -44.95 -9.76 -28.26
N THR A 2 -44.90 -10.82 -29.09
CA THR A 2 -43.63 -11.36 -29.67
C THR A 2 -42.88 -10.31 -30.51
N ARG A 3 -43.60 -9.41 -31.20
CA ARG A 3 -43.01 -8.25 -31.90
C ARG A 3 -42.29 -7.28 -30.96
N GLU A 4 -42.84 -7.09 -29.77
CA GLU A 4 -42.32 -6.19 -28.73
C GLU A 4 -41.00 -6.74 -28.18
N ARG A 5 -40.93 -8.05 -27.94
CA ARG A 5 -39.69 -8.74 -27.54
C ARG A 5 -38.61 -8.68 -28.62
N LEU A 6 -38.99 -8.83 -29.90
CA LEU A 6 -38.04 -8.75 -31.01
C LEU A 6 -37.50 -7.32 -31.19
N SER A 7 -38.36 -6.32 -31.05
CA SER A 7 -37.92 -4.91 -31.09
C SER A 7 -36.98 -4.57 -29.93
N SER A 8 -37.25 -5.11 -28.73
CA SER A 8 -36.33 -4.98 -27.58
C SER A 8 -35.00 -5.66 -27.87
N ALA A 9 -35.01 -6.90 -28.36
CA ALA A 9 -33.78 -7.63 -28.68
C ALA A 9 -32.91 -6.89 -29.71
N VAL A 10 -33.51 -6.22 -30.70
CA VAL A 10 -32.78 -5.40 -31.67
C VAL A 10 -32.14 -4.18 -31.03
N SER A 11 -32.84 -3.46 -30.14
CA SER A 11 -32.23 -2.34 -29.40
C SER A 11 -31.13 -2.81 -28.45
N ASP A 12 -31.33 -3.96 -27.80
CA ASP A 12 -30.38 -4.55 -26.86
C ASP A 12 -29.11 -4.98 -27.61
N LEU A 13 -29.24 -5.58 -28.80
CA LEU A 13 -28.12 -5.90 -29.68
C LEU A 13 -27.35 -4.65 -30.12
N GLN A 14 -28.05 -3.58 -30.51
CA GLN A 14 -27.40 -2.32 -30.91
C GLN A 14 -26.61 -1.70 -29.76
N ALA A 15 -27.17 -1.73 -28.55
CA ALA A 15 -26.48 -1.28 -27.34
C ALA A 15 -25.25 -2.16 -27.03
N ALA A 16 -25.40 -3.49 -27.06
CA ALA A 16 -24.30 -4.42 -26.82
C ALA A 16 -23.16 -4.27 -27.84
N ILE A 17 -23.49 -4.09 -29.14
CA ILE A 17 -22.49 -3.81 -30.18
C ILE A 17 -21.74 -2.51 -29.90
N ALA A 18 -22.44 -1.46 -29.44
CA ALA A 18 -21.80 -0.19 -29.10
C ALA A 18 -20.87 -0.35 -27.89
N SER A 19 -21.29 -1.09 -26.86
CA SER A 19 -20.51 -1.36 -25.64
C SER A 19 -19.20 -2.09 -25.97
N ILE A 20 -19.29 -3.27 -26.58
CA ILE A 20 -18.11 -4.06 -26.94
C ILE A 20 -17.18 -3.36 -27.95
N SER A 21 -17.71 -2.47 -28.80
CA SER A 21 -16.87 -1.64 -29.70
C SER A 21 -16.05 -0.61 -28.91
N SER A 22 -16.60 -0.08 -27.81
CA SER A 22 -15.87 0.76 -26.88
C SER A 22 -14.77 -0.03 -26.18
N ASP A 23 -15.06 -1.24 -25.70
CA ASP A 23 -14.06 -2.08 -25.03
C ASP A 23 -12.95 -2.53 -25.97
N LEU A 24 -13.23 -2.74 -27.26
CA LEU A 24 -12.20 -2.96 -28.26
C LEU A 24 -11.27 -1.75 -28.44
N THR A 25 -11.81 -0.52 -28.30
CA THR A 25 -10.99 0.70 -28.32
C THR A 25 -10.12 0.80 -27.07
N ASP A 26 -10.67 0.44 -25.91
CA ASP A 26 -9.89 0.34 -24.66
C ASP A 26 -8.83 -0.76 -24.72
N ALA A 27 -9.13 -1.90 -25.33
CA ALA A 27 -8.18 -2.99 -25.53
C ALA A 27 -6.99 -2.56 -26.40
N GLU A 28 -7.24 -1.77 -27.45
CA GLU A 28 -6.17 -1.18 -28.27
C GLU A 28 -5.31 -0.21 -27.44
N ARG A 29 -5.95 0.65 -26.64
CA ARG A 29 -5.28 1.61 -25.76
C ARG A 29 -4.41 0.94 -24.69
N LEU A 30 -4.86 -0.18 -24.14
CA LEU A 30 -4.19 -0.95 -23.07
C LEU A 30 -3.33 -2.11 -23.59
N SER A 31 -3.15 -2.23 -24.90
CA SER A 31 -2.44 -3.36 -25.52
C SER A 31 -0.98 -3.52 -25.07
N ASP A 32 -0.32 -2.44 -24.66
CA ASP A 32 1.05 -2.48 -24.12
C ASP A 32 1.10 -3.03 -22.68
N GLN A 33 -0.02 -3.02 -21.95
CA GLN A 33 -0.13 -3.43 -20.55
C GLN A 33 -0.66 -4.86 -20.38
N VAL A 34 -1.24 -5.43 -21.44
CA VAL A 34 -1.82 -6.78 -21.43
C VAL A 34 -1.08 -7.66 -22.45
N PRO A 35 -0.67 -8.89 -22.09
CA PRO A 35 0.01 -9.77 -23.03
C PRO A 35 -0.80 -10.02 -24.31
N GLU A 36 -0.19 -9.77 -25.47
CA GLU A 36 -0.83 -9.94 -26.79
C GLU A 36 -1.42 -11.35 -26.96
N ALA A 37 -0.71 -12.37 -26.50
CA ALA A 37 -1.15 -13.77 -26.59
C ALA A 37 -2.47 -14.04 -25.84
N SER A 38 -2.77 -13.25 -24.81
CA SER A 38 -4.02 -13.34 -24.05
C SER A 38 -5.13 -12.47 -24.65
N LEU A 39 -4.80 -11.29 -25.18
CA LEU A 39 -5.77 -10.31 -25.67
C LEU A 39 -6.23 -10.58 -27.12
N ALA A 40 -5.31 -11.00 -28.01
CA ALA A 40 -5.60 -11.24 -29.42
C ALA A 40 -6.77 -12.20 -29.70
N PRO A 41 -6.89 -13.37 -29.03
CA PRO A 41 -8.03 -14.27 -29.27
C PRO A 41 -9.37 -13.64 -28.82
N LEU A 42 -9.37 -12.86 -27.73
CA LEU A 42 -10.57 -12.19 -27.21
C LEU A 42 -11.04 -11.07 -28.16
N VAL A 43 -10.10 -10.31 -28.71
CA VAL A 43 -10.38 -9.29 -29.73
C VAL A 43 -10.95 -9.93 -31.00
N ALA A 44 -10.44 -11.09 -31.40
CA ALA A 44 -10.97 -11.82 -32.55
C ALA A 44 -12.40 -12.33 -32.30
N ASP A 45 -12.66 -12.88 -31.12
CA ASP A 45 -13.99 -13.36 -30.70
C ASP A 45 -15.02 -12.21 -30.64
N ALA A 46 -14.66 -11.09 -30.03
CA ALA A 46 -15.50 -9.89 -30.01
C ALA A 46 -15.84 -9.36 -31.41
N LYS A 47 -14.88 -9.37 -32.35
CA LYS A 47 -15.13 -9.00 -33.76
C LYS A 47 -16.11 -9.97 -34.44
N ALA A 48 -16.05 -11.26 -34.12
CA ALA A 48 -17.01 -12.25 -34.60
C ALA A 48 -18.40 -11.99 -34.00
N ALA A 49 -18.50 -11.78 -32.68
CA ALA A 49 -19.74 -11.48 -31.98
C ALA A 49 -20.43 -10.20 -32.52
N ILE A 50 -19.67 -9.14 -32.82
CA ILE A 50 -20.18 -7.92 -33.48
C ILE A 50 -20.76 -8.25 -34.86
N THR A 51 -20.08 -9.10 -35.63
CA THR A 51 -20.52 -9.48 -36.98
C THR A 51 -21.83 -10.27 -36.92
N GLU A 52 -21.95 -11.21 -35.99
CA GLU A 52 -23.18 -11.98 -35.74
C GLU A 52 -24.32 -11.07 -35.25
N GLY A 53 -24.05 -10.18 -34.30
CA GLY A 53 -25.01 -9.21 -33.79
C GLY A 53 -25.57 -8.31 -34.90
N ARG A 54 -24.71 -7.81 -35.80
CA ARG A 54 -25.12 -7.02 -36.97
C ARG A 54 -25.99 -7.81 -37.95
N ALA A 55 -25.67 -9.09 -38.16
CA ALA A 55 -26.48 -9.97 -39.01
C ALA A 55 -27.87 -10.24 -38.42
N ALA A 56 -28.00 -10.27 -37.09
CA ALA A 56 -29.25 -10.55 -36.38
C ALA A 56 -30.18 -9.32 -36.21
N CYS A 57 -29.72 -8.09 -36.47
CA CYS A 57 -30.51 -6.86 -36.25
C CYS A 57 -30.76 -6.00 -37.51
N GLY A 58 -30.24 -6.40 -38.68
CA GLY A 58 -30.41 -5.69 -39.96
C GLY A 58 -31.82 -5.79 -40.58
N ALA A 59 -32.06 -5.03 -41.67
CA ALA A 59 -33.32 -5.08 -42.43
C ALA A 59 -33.62 -6.47 -43.02
N ASP A 60 -32.56 -7.22 -43.35
CA ASP A 60 -32.60 -8.61 -43.80
C ASP A 60 -32.06 -9.55 -42.71
N ALA A 61 -32.49 -9.36 -41.45
CA ALA A 61 -31.95 -10.09 -40.31
C ALA A 61 -31.93 -11.61 -40.54
N THR A 62 -30.72 -12.18 -40.51
CA THR A 62 -30.48 -13.62 -40.58
C THR A 62 -29.77 -14.05 -39.31
N GLY A 63 -30.40 -14.89 -38.50
CA GLY A 63 -29.81 -15.41 -37.26
C GLY A 63 -30.77 -15.44 -36.09
N ASP A 64 -30.26 -15.90 -34.94
CA ASP A 64 -30.96 -15.88 -33.67
C ASP A 64 -30.49 -14.67 -32.84
N PRO A 65 -31.34 -13.63 -32.66
CA PRO A 65 -30.99 -12.44 -31.88
C PRO A 65 -30.60 -12.74 -30.44
N LEU A 66 -31.18 -13.77 -29.82
CA LEU A 66 -30.86 -14.13 -28.44
C LEU A 66 -29.49 -14.79 -28.34
N ALA A 67 -29.15 -15.67 -29.28
CA ALA A 67 -27.83 -16.28 -29.33
C ALA A 67 -26.74 -15.25 -29.64
N ALA A 68 -27.01 -14.31 -30.55
CA ALA A 68 -26.08 -13.21 -30.86
C ALA A 68 -25.86 -12.28 -29.66
N LEU A 69 -26.92 -11.98 -28.91
CA LEU A 69 -26.82 -11.18 -27.69
C LEU A 69 -26.01 -11.92 -26.61
N ASP A 70 -26.27 -13.21 -26.40
CA ASP A 70 -25.49 -14.04 -25.47
C ASP A 70 -24.00 -14.10 -25.84
N HIS A 71 -23.69 -14.19 -27.14
CA HIS A 71 -22.32 -14.16 -27.61
C HIS A 71 -21.63 -12.82 -27.36
N LEU A 72 -22.30 -11.69 -27.67
CA LEU A 72 -21.80 -10.36 -27.37
C LEU A 72 -21.51 -10.19 -25.88
N THR A 73 -22.45 -10.56 -25.00
CA THR A 73 -22.28 -10.45 -23.55
C THR A 73 -21.10 -11.28 -23.04
N ARG A 74 -20.91 -12.50 -23.55
CA ARG A 74 -19.77 -13.35 -23.16
C ARG A 74 -18.44 -12.79 -23.64
N ALA A 75 -18.39 -12.28 -24.88
CA ALA A 75 -17.18 -11.70 -25.45
C ALA A 75 -16.78 -10.39 -24.74
N GLU A 76 -17.76 -9.54 -24.41
CA GLU A 76 -17.57 -8.33 -23.61
C GLU A 76 -17.01 -8.66 -22.22
N ALA A 77 -17.67 -9.58 -21.49
CA ALA A 77 -17.20 -10.00 -20.18
C ALA A 77 -15.76 -10.56 -20.21
N ALA A 78 -15.40 -11.31 -21.25
CA ALA A 78 -14.04 -11.83 -21.40
C ALA A 78 -13.00 -10.73 -21.67
N ILE A 79 -13.33 -9.71 -22.46
CA ILE A 79 -12.46 -8.54 -22.66
C ILE A 79 -12.33 -7.77 -21.35
N ASP A 80 -13.43 -7.52 -20.66
CA ASP A 80 -13.43 -6.79 -19.39
C ASP A 80 -12.55 -7.48 -18.34
N ASP A 81 -12.70 -8.79 -18.17
CA ASP A 81 -11.88 -9.58 -17.24
C ASP A 81 -10.38 -9.50 -17.61
N ALA A 82 -10.05 -9.51 -18.90
CA ALA A 82 -8.68 -9.40 -19.38
C ALA A 82 -8.09 -7.99 -19.18
N LEU A 83 -8.90 -6.94 -19.31
CA LEU A 83 -8.48 -5.54 -19.14
C LEU A 83 -8.51 -5.06 -17.69
N ALA A 84 -9.25 -5.74 -16.80
CA ALA A 84 -9.43 -5.33 -15.41
C ALA A 84 -8.12 -5.05 -14.66
N PRO A 85 -7.05 -5.88 -14.77
CA PRO A 85 -5.78 -5.60 -14.10
C PRO A 85 -5.10 -4.33 -14.61
N ALA A 86 -5.08 -4.11 -15.93
CA ALA A 86 -4.49 -2.93 -16.55
C ALA A 86 -5.25 -1.65 -16.18
N ARG A 87 -6.58 -1.68 -16.20
CA ARG A 87 -7.43 -0.58 -15.73
C ARG A 87 -7.18 -0.26 -14.25
N ALA A 88 -7.02 -1.29 -13.41
CA ALA A 88 -6.72 -1.11 -11.98
C ALA A 88 -5.33 -0.48 -11.76
N GLU A 89 -4.33 -0.89 -12.53
CA GLU A 89 -2.98 -0.33 -12.50
C GLU A 89 -2.97 1.14 -12.92
N GLU A 90 -3.61 1.50 -14.04
CA GLU A 90 -3.72 2.88 -14.53
C GLU A 90 -4.39 3.80 -13.49
N GLU A 91 -5.46 3.34 -12.85
CA GLU A 91 -6.15 4.08 -11.79
C GLU A 91 -5.26 4.25 -10.55
N ASN A 92 -4.53 3.21 -10.14
CA ASN A 92 -3.57 3.31 -9.03
C ASN A 92 -2.47 4.35 -9.33
N ASP A 93 -1.92 4.29 -10.54
CA ASP A 93 -0.90 5.21 -11.03
C ASP A 93 -1.40 6.66 -11.11
N SER A 94 -2.65 6.86 -11.53
CA SER A 94 -3.33 8.16 -11.52
C SER A 94 -3.41 8.73 -10.11
N ARG A 95 -3.89 7.93 -9.14
CA ARG A 95 -3.94 8.32 -7.73
C ARG A 95 -2.53 8.59 -7.17
N ALA A 96 -1.55 7.80 -7.59
CA ALA A 96 -0.17 7.96 -7.16
C ALA A 96 0.39 9.32 -7.62
N ARG A 97 0.25 9.64 -8.91
CA ARG A 97 0.64 10.96 -9.48
C ARG A 97 -0.04 12.12 -8.75
N ALA A 98 -1.33 12.01 -8.47
CA ALA A 98 -2.10 13.06 -7.82
C ALA A 98 -1.57 13.44 -6.42
N SER A 99 -0.94 12.50 -5.70
CA SER A 99 -0.39 12.75 -4.36
C SER A 99 1.14 12.94 -4.33
N LEU A 100 1.85 12.45 -5.34
CA LEU A 100 3.32 12.42 -5.37
C LEU A 100 3.95 13.80 -5.31
N GLU A 101 3.50 14.74 -6.12
CA GLU A 101 4.12 16.07 -6.23
C GLU A 101 4.14 16.80 -4.88
N ALA A 102 3.02 16.82 -4.17
CA ALA A 102 2.89 17.48 -2.88
C ALA A 102 3.76 16.81 -1.80
N ARG A 103 3.81 15.48 -1.76
CA ARG A 103 4.62 14.74 -0.76
C ARG A 103 6.11 14.85 -1.04
N LEU A 104 6.52 14.74 -2.30
CA LEU A 104 7.92 14.89 -2.71
C LEU A 104 8.44 16.29 -2.39
N THR A 105 7.64 17.33 -2.66
CA THR A 105 7.98 18.71 -2.29
C THR A 105 8.15 18.88 -0.78
N ARG A 106 7.27 18.26 0.02
CA ARG A 106 7.36 18.29 1.49
C ARG A 106 8.61 17.57 1.98
N LEU A 107 8.90 16.37 1.48
CA LEU A 107 10.09 15.62 1.86
C LEU A 107 11.37 16.38 1.50
N GLY A 108 11.46 16.95 0.29
CA GLY A 108 12.58 17.78 -0.13
C GLY A 108 12.80 18.97 0.80
N SER A 109 11.72 19.70 1.13
CA SER A 109 11.77 20.83 2.07
C SER A 109 12.26 20.42 3.47
N GLN A 110 11.86 19.23 3.93
CA GLN A 110 12.31 18.71 5.23
C GLN A 110 13.80 18.34 5.18
N VAL A 111 14.27 17.68 4.12
CA VAL A 111 15.68 17.37 3.90
C VAL A 111 16.53 18.64 3.90
N ASP A 112 16.10 19.69 3.20
CA ASP A 112 16.81 20.97 3.12
C ASP A 112 16.86 21.68 4.48
N SER A 113 15.74 21.67 5.21
CA SER A 113 15.65 22.25 6.55
C SER A 113 16.58 21.55 7.55
N VAL A 114 16.57 20.21 7.57
CA VAL A 114 17.45 19.43 8.46
C VAL A 114 18.92 19.61 8.05
N THR A 115 19.22 19.64 6.75
CA THR A 115 20.57 19.94 6.24
C THR A 115 21.07 21.30 6.75
N SER A 116 20.23 22.33 6.65
CA SER A 116 20.54 23.68 7.15
C SER A 116 20.76 23.71 8.67
N TYR A 117 19.97 22.94 9.42
CA TYR A 117 20.11 22.82 10.87
C TYR A 117 21.44 22.15 11.26
N ILE A 118 21.77 21.01 10.63
CA ILE A 118 23.00 20.26 10.90
C ILE A 118 24.24 21.07 10.52
N THR A 119 24.21 21.77 9.38
CA THR A 119 25.34 22.61 8.93
C THR A 119 25.63 23.75 9.91
N THR A 120 24.59 24.39 10.44
CA THR A 120 24.70 25.42 11.49
C THR A 120 25.26 24.86 12.79
N HIS A 121 24.99 23.60 13.12
CA HIS A 121 25.38 22.96 14.38
C HIS A 121 26.40 21.81 14.20
N ARG A 122 27.30 21.95 13.22
CA ARG A 122 28.20 20.87 12.76
C ARG A 122 29.05 20.20 13.86
N GLY A 123 29.30 20.90 14.97
CA GLY A 123 30.10 20.41 16.09
C GLY A 123 29.30 19.71 17.19
N ALA A 124 27.98 19.87 17.20
CA ALA A 124 27.10 19.26 18.19
C ALA A 124 26.35 18.04 17.64
N VAL A 125 26.02 18.03 16.33
CA VAL A 125 25.26 16.95 15.69
C VAL A 125 26.14 15.74 15.37
N GLY A 126 25.72 14.57 15.87
CA GLY A 126 26.42 13.30 15.76
C GLY A 126 26.22 12.56 14.42
N PRO A 127 26.90 11.42 14.23
CA PRO A 127 26.84 10.65 12.99
C PRO A 127 25.46 10.08 12.66
N SER A 128 24.69 9.64 13.65
CA SER A 128 23.38 8.99 13.44
C SER A 128 22.40 9.91 12.70
N ALA A 129 22.30 11.18 13.11
CA ALA A 129 21.43 12.16 12.46
C ALA A 129 21.85 12.40 11.00
N ARG A 130 23.15 12.40 10.72
CA ARG A 130 23.69 12.57 9.36
C ARG A 130 23.42 11.37 8.48
N THR A 131 23.55 10.15 9.03
CA THR A 131 23.22 8.92 8.31
C THR A 131 21.73 8.89 7.96
N ALA A 132 20.84 9.17 8.91
CA ALA A 132 19.40 9.22 8.66
C ALA A 132 19.05 10.28 7.60
N LEU A 133 19.68 11.46 7.65
CA LEU A 133 19.50 12.50 6.64
C LEU A 133 19.97 12.05 5.25
N SER A 134 21.13 11.38 5.17
CA SER A 134 21.67 10.87 3.91
C SER A 134 20.75 9.83 3.27
N GLU A 135 20.18 8.93 4.07
CA GLU A 135 19.21 7.94 3.59
C GLU A 135 17.90 8.60 3.15
N ALA A 136 17.39 9.58 3.90
CA ALA A 136 16.20 10.35 3.50
C ALA A 136 16.41 11.08 2.16
N ALA A 137 17.58 11.70 1.97
CA ALA A 137 17.94 12.39 0.73
C ALA A 137 18.09 11.42 -0.45
N ARG A 138 18.62 10.21 -0.20
CA ARG A 138 18.69 9.13 -1.20
C ARG A 138 17.29 8.73 -1.66
N HIS A 139 16.37 8.49 -0.73
CA HIS A 139 14.97 8.17 -1.03
C HIS A 139 14.27 9.30 -1.80
N ALA A 140 14.45 10.56 -1.39
CA ALA A 140 13.90 11.71 -2.13
C ALA A 140 14.43 11.79 -3.58
N SER A 141 15.72 11.48 -3.79
CA SER A 141 16.34 11.47 -5.11
C SER A 141 15.82 10.32 -5.98
N ALA A 142 15.65 9.13 -5.40
CA ALA A 142 15.07 7.97 -6.07
C ALA A 142 13.62 8.24 -6.48
N ALA A 143 12.80 8.79 -5.57
CA ALA A 143 11.44 9.21 -5.87
C ALA A 143 11.38 10.23 -7.02
N PHE A 144 12.28 11.22 -7.02
CA PHE A 144 12.33 12.22 -8.08
C PHE A 144 12.69 11.63 -9.45
N ALA A 145 13.57 10.62 -9.49
CA ALA A 145 13.94 9.92 -10.72
C ALA A 145 12.80 9.05 -11.27
N LEU A 146 12.00 8.44 -10.39
CA LEU A 146 10.89 7.56 -10.76
C LEU A 146 9.59 8.30 -11.08
N ARG A 147 9.45 9.58 -10.72
CA ARG A 147 8.16 10.30 -10.74
C ARG A 147 7.39 10.24 -12.07
N ASP A 148 8.11 10.19 -13.20
CA ASP A 148 7.52 10.26 -14.53
C ASP A 148 7.29 8.86 -15.11
N SER A 149 8.12 7.87 -14.73
CA SER A 149 8.09 6.51 -15.27
C SER A 149 7.31 5.52 -14.40
N ASP A 150 7.38 5.66 -13.09
CA ASP A 150 6.74 4.79 -12.10
C ASP A 150 6.36 5.61 -10.85
N PRO A 151 5.20 6.29 -10.88
CA PRO A 151 4.72 7.11 -9.76
C PRO A 151 4.43 6.30 -8.50
N SER A 152 4.02 5.03 -8.67
CA SER A 152 3.72 4.11 -7.57
C SER A 152 4.99 3.74 -6.80
N ALA A 153 6.07 3.41 -7.49
CA ALA A 153 7.38 3.22 -6.88
C ALA A 153 7.93 4.54 -6.30
N ALA A 154 7.76 5.67 -6.99
CA ALA A 154 8.17 6.97 -6.48
C ALA A 154 7.51 7.31 -5.12
N LEU A 155 6.21 7.02 -4.97
CA LEU A 155 5.51 7.20 -3.68
C LEU A 155 6.05 6.29 -2.59
N THR A 156 6.45 5.06 -2.94
CA THR A 156 7.06 4.12 -2.00
C THR A 156 8.39 4.68 -1.47
N GLU A 157 9.21 5.24 -2.36
CA GLU A 157 10.46 5.93 -1.99
C GLU A 157 10.19 7.15 -1.08
N VAL A 158 9.19 7.98 -1.41
CA VAL A 158 8.80 9.11 -0.53
C VAL A 158 8.39 8.62 0.86
N ALA A 159 7.53 7.59 0.92
CA ALA A 159 7.06 7.01 2.18
C ALA A 159 8.22 6.43 3.02
N ALA A 160 9.25 5.89 2.38
CA ALA A 160 10.45 5.40 3.06
C ALA A 160 11.34 6.55 3.59
N GLY A 161 11.43 7.66 2.85
CA GLY A 161 12.25 8.82 3.21
C GLY A 161 11.67 9.70 4.32
N GLU A 162 10.34 9.87 4.38
CA GLU A 162 9.63 10.67 5.39
C GLU A 162 10.02 10.36 6.85
N PRO A 163 9.99 9.09 7.33
CA PRO A 163 10.38 8.77 8.70
C PRO A 163 11.87 9.01 8.97
N LEU A 164 12.73 8.81 7.97
CA LEU A 164 14.18 9.06 8.10
C LEU A 164 14.48 10.55 8.25
N ALA A 165 13.77 11.41 7.50
CA ALA A 165 13.88 12.87 7.64
C ALA A 165 13.43 13.33 9.03
N ALA A 166 12.32 12.80 9.54
CA ALA A 166 11.83 13.09 10.89
C ALA A 166 12.78 12.58 11.99
N GLN A 167 13.36 11.40 11.80
CA GLN A 167 14.37 10.83 12.69
C GLN A 167 15.62 11.71 12.73
N ALA A 168 16.15 12.10 11.57
CA ALA A 168 17.31 12.97 11.45
C ALA A 168 17.10 14.30 12.18
N GLN A 169 15.92 14.91 12.02
CA GLN A 169 15.55 16.13 12.72
C GLN A 169 15.54 15.96 14.25
N THR A 170 14.87 14.91 14.74
CA THR A 170 14.75 14.64 16.18
C THR A 170 16.11 14.37 16.81
N GLN A 171 16.95 13.57 16.15
CA GLN A 171 18.31 13.29 16.60
C GLN A 171 19.15 14.55 16.59
N ALA A 172 19.19 15.31 15.49
CA ALA A 172 19.97 16.53 15.42
C ALA A 172 19.59 17.53 16.54
N GLN A 173 18.31 17.69 16.84
CA GLN A 173 17.85 18.55 17.93
C GLN A 173 18.29 18.04 19.31
N ALA A 174 18.17 16.74 19.57
CA ALA A 174 18.63 16.13 20.82
C ALA A 174 20.14 16.29 21.00
N ASP A 175 20.91 16.14 19.92
CA ASP A 175 22.36 16.27 19.91
C ASP A 175 22.79 17.71 20.26
N VAL A 176 22.10 18.71 19.69
CA VAL A 176 22.34 20.13 20.00
C VAL A 176 21.98 20.46 21.45
N GLN A 177 20.88 19.91 21.97
CA GLN A 177 20.47 20.11 23.37
C GLN A 177 21.48 19.52 24.37
N ARG A 178 22.12 18.41 24.04
CA ARG A 178 23.17 17.79 24.87
C ARG A 178 24.50 18.56 24.86
N GLY A 179 24.70 19.43 23.87
CA GLY A 179 25.88 20.27 23.74
C GLY A 179 27.11 19.58 23.12
N PRO A 180 28.09 20.37 22.64
CA PRO A 180 29.29 19.85 21.99
C PRO A 180 30.16 19.04 22.97
N GLY A 181 30.53 17.81 22.58
CA GLY A 181 31.41 16.93 23.36
C GLY A 181 30.75 15.65 23.89
N SER A 182 29.43 15.52 23.84
CA SER A 182 28.70 14.33 24.33
C SER A 182 29.00 13.04 23.54
N TRP A 183 29.46 13.14 22.30
CA TRP A 183 29.74 11.98 21.42
C TRP A 183 31.13 11.38 21.61
N ASN A 184 32.03 12.10 22.31
CA ASN A 184 33.42 11.68 22.53
C ASN A 184 33.64 11.01 23.89
N SER A 185 32.57 10.67 24.61
CA SER A 185 32.66 9.90 25.85
C SER A 185 32.80 8.42 25.50
N SER A 186 34.02 8.00 25.17
CA SER A 186 34.40 6.57 25.22
C SER A 186 34.03 5.98 26.57
N PRO A 187 33.42 4.78 26.65
CA PRO A 187 33.30 4.02 27.88
C PRO A 187 34.67 3.43 28.22
N GLY A 188 35.59 4.25 28.71
CA GLY A 188 36.95 3.83 28.97
C GLY A 188 37.85 4.97 29.39
N GLY A 189 37.93 5.20 30.71
CA GLY A 189 39.03 5.91 31.33
C GLY A 189 38.65 7.21 32.04
N GLY A 190 38.87 7.21 33.36
CA GLY A 190 39.13 8.46 34.08
C GLY A 190 38.18 8.73 35.23
N ALA A 191 38.60 8.29 36.42
CA ALA A 191 38.07 8.67 37.71
C ALA A 191 37.84 10.18 37.88
N GLY A 192 36.83 10.54 38.67
CA GLY A 192 36.78 11.83 39.37
C GLY A 192 35.80 12.85 38.81
N GLY A 193 34.50 12.57 38.88
CA GLY A 193 33.46 13.55 38.66
C GLY A 193 32.32 13.31 39.63
N ILE A 194 32.44 13.83 40.84
CA ILE A 194 31.37 13.84 41.83
C ILE A 194 30.22 14.66 41.22
N ASN A 195 29.17 13.98 40.76
CA ASN A 195 27.93 14.62 40.35
C ASN A 195 27.22 15.12 41.61
N LEU A 196 27.35 16.42 41.89
CA LEU A 196 26.60 17.09 42.97
C LEU A 196 25.08 17.16 42.68
N GLY A 197 24.61 16.70 41.52
CA GLY A 197 23.19 16.47 41.22
C GLY A 197 22.63 15.13 41.73
N SER A 198 23.49 14.14 42.06
CA SER A 198 23.07 12.84 42.59
C SER A 198 23.15 12.72 44.12
N LEU A 199 23.60 13.76 44.83
CA LEU A 199 23.63 13.81 46.29
C LEU A 199 22.28 14.17 46.94
N LEU A 200 21.22 14.44 46.16
CA LEU A 200 19.87 14.62 46.71
C LEU A 200 18.98 13.37 46.59
N LEU A 201 19.42 12.30 45.93
CA LEU A 201 18.67 11.03 45.82
C LEU A 201 19.45 9.83 46.38
N GLY A 202 20.49 10.06 47.18
CA GLY A 202 21.32 9.03 47.79
C GLY A 202 21.38 9.18 49.31
N GLY A 203 20.23 9.17 49.97
CA GLY A 203 20.16 9.47 51.40
C GLY A 203 18.98 8.85 52.12
N LEU A 204 18.62 7.59 51.85
CA LEU A 204 17.95 6.73 52.83
C LEU A 204 17.94 5.27 52.34
N LEU A 205 18.44 4.41 53.23
CA LEU A 205 18.29 2.96 53.27
C LEU A 205 19.21 2.08 52.41
N LEU A 206 20.46 2.03 52.89
CA LEU A 206 21.25 0.82 53.00
C LEU A 206 20.42 -0.39 53.49
N GLY A 207 20.48 -1.49 52.75
CA GLY A 207 20.03 -2.84 53.14
C GLY A 207 19.11 -3.43 52.08
N GLY A 208 19.44 -4.49 51.35
CA GLY A 208 20.50 -5.48 51.42
C GLY A 208 19.99 -6.70 50.65
N GLY A 209 20.87 -7.42 49.96
CA GLY A 209 20.59 -8.79 49.54
C GLY A 209 19.96 -8.97 48.16
N SER A 210 20.78 -9.50 47.26
CA SER A 210 20.54 -10.76 46.54
C SER A 210 19.46 -10.82 45.44
N ASN A 211 19.88 -11.49 44.35
CA ASN A 211 19.09 -12.23 43.35
C ASN A 211 18.74 -11.44 42.09
N HIS A 212 19.50 -11.68 41.01
CA HIS A 212 19.32 -12.75 40.01
C HIS A 212 18.27 -12.37 38.97
N GLY A 213 18.70 -12.42 37.69
CA GLY A 213 17.89 -12.74 36.51
C GLY A 213 16.63 -11.94 36.28
N ASP A 214 16.54 -11.22 35.16
CA ASP A 214 15.84 -11.80 34.01
C ASP A 214 15.72 -10.80 32.86
N TYR A 215 15.73 -11.40 31.68
CA TYR A 215 15.69 -10.79 30.37
C TYR A 215 14.25 -10.42 29.96
N GLY A 216 14.13 -9.38 29.14
CA GLY A 216 13.10 -9.29 28.11
C GLY A 216 11.79 -8.61 28.49
N GLY A 217 11.21 -7.89 27.52
CA GLY A 217 9.82 -7.43 27.60
C GLY A 217 9.56 -6.09 26.90
N TRP A 218 9.40 -6.13 25.58
CA TRP A 218 8.63 -5.12 24.85
C TRP A 218 7.13 -5.37 25.10
N GLY A 219 6.36 -4.30 25.32
CA GLY A 219 4.90 -4.31 25.49
C GLY A 219 4.49 -3.17 26.45
N GLY A 220 3.82 -2.10 26.02
CA GLY A 220 2.52 -2.14 25.38
C GLY A 220 1.44 -2.06 26.45
N HIS A 221 1.10 -0.84 26.91
CA HIS A 221 -0.09 -0.61 27.73
C HIS A 221 -0.74 0.72 27.32
N SER A 222 -1.90 0.58 26.68
CA SER A 222 -2.92 1.61 26.57
C SER A 222 -3.68 1.77 27.89
N HIS A 223 -4.38 2.91 28.00
CA HIS A 223 -5.53 3.26 28.84
C HIS A 223 -5.23 4.16 30.05
N GLY A 224 -5.73 5.40 29.94
CA GLY A 224 -5.73 6.35 31.05
C GLY A 224 -6.39 7.71 30.75
N GLY A 225 -7.63 7.68 30.23
CA GLY A 225 -8.73 8.62 30.52
C GLY A 225 -8.59 10.15 30.41
N PHE A 226 -9.74 10.80 30.55
CA PHE A 226 -10.01 12.24 30.70
C PHE A 226 -10.25 13.03 29.40
N PHE A 227 -11.15 14.03 29.49
CA PHE A 227 -11.79 14.87 28.45
C PHE A 227 -13.03 14.20 27.82
N ASP A 228 -14.23 14.28 28.39
CA ASP A 228 -15.13 15.44 28.60
C ASP A 228 -15.58 16.10 27.28
N GLY A 229 -16.89 16.02 26.97
CA GLY A 229 -17.56 16.96 26.06
C GLY A 229 -18.39 16.39 24.90
N GLY A 230 -19.73 16.46 25.02
CA GLY A 230 -20.75 16.63 23.96
C GLY A 230 -20.92 15.46 22.96
N GLY A 231 -22.04 14.76 22.86
CA GLY A 231 -23.42 15.23 22.83
C GLY A 231 -23.81 15.62 21.40
N PHE A 232 -24.23 14.65 20.56
CA PHE A 232 -25.15 14.86 19.44
C PHE A 232 -25.86 13.54 19.06
N ASP A 233 -27.17 13.66 18.99
CA ASP A 233 -28.17 12.69 18.58
C ASP A 233 -28.05 12.23 17.12
N GLY A 234 -28.54 11.02 16.82
CA GLY A 234 -29.25 10.78 15.56
C GLY A 234 -28.92 9.50 14.79
N GLY A 235 -29.83 8.51 14.85
CA GLY A 235 -30.24 7.74 13.66
C GLY A 235 -29.97 6.23 13.64
N GLY A 236 -31.05 5.44 13.79
CA GLY A 236 -31.39 4.10 13.21
C GLY A 236 -30.29 3.05 13.00
N GLY A 237 -30.41 1.79 13.47
CA GLY A 237 -31.36 0.77 12.99
C GLY A 237 -31.17 0.59 11.48
N PHE A 238 -30.71 -0.52 10.87
CA PHE A 238 -31.08 -1.95 10.90
C PHE A 238 -29.83 -2.74 10.39
N PHE A 239 -29.52 -3.98 10.77
CA PHE A 239 -29.98 -5.23 10.16
C PHE A 239 -29.77 -6.44 11.09
N ASP A 240 -30.79 -7.31 11.07
CA ASP A 240 -30.88 -8.65 11.62
C ASP A 240 -29.92 -9.67 10.97
N GLY A 241 -29.43 -10.60 11.79
CA GLY A 241 -29.69 -12.04 11.61
C GLY A 241 -28.86 -12.84 10.59
N GLY A 242 -28.16 -13.87 11.09
CA GLY A 242 -27.78 -15.04 10.27
C GLY A 242 -26.57 -15.81 10.79
N GLY A 243 -26.80 -16.70 11.77
CA GLY A 243 -25.80 -17.67 12.22
C GLY A 243 -25.63 -18.84 11.26
N PHE A 244 -24.43 -19.44 11.28
CA PHE A 244 -24.20 -20.79 10.77
C PHE A 244 -23.23 -21.51 11.71
N ASP A 245 -23.78 -22.50 12.41
CA ASP A 245 -23.07 -23.56 13.12
C ASP A 245 -22.68 -24.69 12.16
N GLY A 246 -21.55 -25.35 12.44
CA GLY A 246 -21.13 -26.64 11.88
C GLY A 246 -19.69 -26.60 11.35
N GLY A 247 -18.72 -27.42 11.77
CA GLY A 247 -18.73 -28.68 12.51
C GLY A 247 -17.80 -29.67 11.79
N GLY A 248 -16.78 -30.20 12.49
CA GLY A 248 -15.88 -31.29 12.04
C GLY A 248 -14.46 -30.79 11.71
N GLY A 249 -13.37 -31.23 12.31
CA GLY A 249 -13.07 -32.49 12.99
C GLY A 249 -12.20 -33.36 12.08
N PHE A 250 -10.88 -33.16 12.11
CA PHE A 250 -9.91 -34.09 11.51
C PHE A 250 -8.69 -34.24 12.44
N ASP A 251 -8.76 -35.28 13.25
CA ASP A 251 -7.62 -35.97 13.84
C ASP A 251 -6.98 -36.89 12.79
N GLY A 252 -5.65 -36.98 12.80
CA GLY A 252 -4.86 -37.98 12.09
C GLY A 252 -3.49 -37.40 11.67
N GLY A 253 -2.34 -37.76 12.22
CA GLY A 253 -1.99 -38.94 13.00
C GLY A 253 -0.89 -39.73 12.28
N GLY A 254 0.37 -39.39 12.56
CA GLY A 254 1.48 -40.36 12.69
C GLY A 254 2.29 -40.75 11.44
N GLY A 255 3.61 -40.88 11.65
CA GLY A 255 4.46 -41.81 10.89
C GLY A 255 5.79 -41.25 10.40
N PHE A 256 6.76 -41.02 11.29
CA PHE A 256 8.17 -40.93 10.93
C PHE A 256 8.87 -42.17 11.46
N ASP A 257 9.05 -43.17 10.59
CA ASP A 257 9.88 -44.34 10.83
C ASP A 257 11.17 -44.22 10.01
N GLY A 258 12.29 -44.48 10.70
CA GLY A 258 13.64 -44.29 10.18
C GLY A 258 14.31 -45.57 9.65
N GLY A 259 15.63 -45.42 9.41
CA GLY A 259 16.57 -46.47 9.00
C GLY A 259 16.88 -46.40 7.50
N GLY A 260 18.12 -46.44 6.99
CA GLY A 260 19.40 -46.82 7.57
C GLY A 260 20.10 -47.81 6.62
N GLY A 261 21.27 -47.43 6.07
CA GLY A 261 22.22 -48.30 5.34
C GLY A 261 21.85 -48.60 3.87
N SER A 262 22.76 -48.79 2.92
CA SER A 262 24.16 -49.18 3.01
C SER A 262 24.84 -49.13 1.61
N PHE A 263 26.18 -49.14 1.65
CA PHE A 263 27.19 -49.51 0.64
C PHE A 263 26.75 -50.13 -0.70
#